data_AF-A0A849H225-F1
#
_entry.id   AF-A0A849H225-F1
#
_cell.length_a   1.000
_cell.length_b   1.000
_cell.length_c   1.000
_cell.angle_alpha   90.00
_cell.angle_beta   90.00
_cell.angle_gamma   90.00
#
_symmetry.space_group_name_H-M   'P 1'
#
loop_
_entity.id
_entity.type
_entity.pdbx_description
1 polymer ?
#
loop_
_entity_poly.entity_id
_entity_poly.type
_entity_poly.pdbx_seq_one_letter_code
_entity_poly.pdbx_strand_id
1 'polypeptide(L)' 'DIPASTPLSDQISKALKKRGMNFVGTTIIYAYLLAVGVVNDHWVGCWRHGA' A
#
# COMPACT_ATOMS: atom_id res chain seq x y z
N ASP A 1 9.50 11.31 -5.14
CA ASP A 1 8.21 11.35 -4.44
C ASP A 1 7.64 9.97 -4.27
N ILE A 2 6.94 9.74 -3.16
CA ILE A 2 6.24 8.49 -2.86
C ILE A 2 4.79 8.67 -3.33
N PRO A 3 4.25 7.78 -4.19
CA PRO A 3 2.89 7.93 -4.72
C PRO A 3 1.83 7.69 -3.63
N ALA A 4 0.58 8.07 -3.88
CA ALA A 4 -0.53 7.77 -2.95
C ALA A 4 -1.20 6.40 -3.24
N SER A 5 -0.82 5.73 -4.33
CA SER A 5 -1.34 4.43 -4.75
C SER A 5 -0.42 3.79 -5.79
N THR A 6 -0.56 2.48 -5.99
CA THR A 6 0.17 1.72 -7.02
C THR A 6 -0.77 0.79 -7.78
N PRO A 7 -0.36 0.29 -8.97
CA PRO A 7 -1.15 -0.73 -9.68
C PRO A 7 -1.47 -1.96 -8.82
N LEU A 8 -0.59 -2.31 -7.88
CA LEU A 8 -0.82 -3.40 -6.93
C LEU A 8 -1.94 -3.06 -5.94
N SER A 9 -1.91 -1.86 -5.33
CA SER A 9 -2.97 -1.43 -4.41
C SER A 9 -4.33 -1.30 -5.09
N ASP A 10 -4.36 -0.92 -6.38
CA ASP A 10 -5.58 -0.88 -7.19
C ASP A 10 -6.19 -2.26 -7.39
N GLN A 11 -5.34 -3.25 -7.72
CA GLN A 11 -5.77 -4.63 -7.91
C GLN A 11 -6.33 -5.21 -6.62
N ILE A 12 -5.63 -5.03 -5.50
CA ILE A 12 -6.05 -5.53 -4.19
C ILE A 12 -7.32 -4.81 -3.73
N SER A 13 -7.41 -3.48 -3.86
CA SER A 13 -8.61 -2.71 -3.55
C SER A 13 -9.84 -3.25 -4.28
N LYS A 14 -9.74 -3.48 -5.60
CA LYS A 14 -10.83 -4.08 -6.39
C LYS A 14 -11.18 -5.49 -5.90
N ALA A 15 -10.18 -6.30 -5.61
CA ALA A 15 -10.35 -7.68 -5.17
C ALA A 15 -11.01 -7.78 -3.78
N LEU A 16 -10.70 -6.87 -2.86
CA LEU A 16 -11.30 -6.81 -1.53
C LEU A 16 -12.74 -6.25 -1.58
N LYS A 17 -12.99 -5.22 -2.41
CA LYS A 17 -14.36 -4.75 -2.67
C LYS A 17 -15.25 -5.86 -3.22
N LYS A 18 -14.75 -6.66 -4.17
CA LYS A 18 -15.48 -7.82 -4.72
C LYS A 18 -15.80 -8.89 -3.66
N ARG A 19 -14.98 -8.99 -2.61
CA ARG A 19 -15.20 -9.91 -1.47
C ARG A 19 -16.09 -9.31 -0.38
N GLY A 20 -16.67 -8.13 -0.59
CA GLY A 20 -17.61 -7.50 0.33
C GLY A 20 -16.97 -6.62 1.41
N MET A 21 -15.66 -6.35 1.33
CA MET A 21 -15.02 -5.42 2.27
C MET A 21 -15.35 -3.97 1.92
N ASN A 22 -15.61 -3.18 2.96
CA ASN A 22 -15.82 -1.73 2.87
C ASN A 22 -14.59 -0.96 3.35
N PHE A 23 -14.49 0.31 2.96
CA PHE A 23 -13.38 1.20 3.36
C PHE A 23 -11.98 0.71 2.92
N VAL A 24 -11.93 0.01 1.79
CA VAL A 24 -10.71 -0.56 1.19
C VAL A 24 -10.34 0.16 -0.12
N GLY A 25 -10.31 1.49 -0.11
CA GLY A 25 -9.85 2.30 -1.25
C GLY A 25 -8.36 2.07 -1.57
N THR A 26 -7.93 2.34 -2.80
CA THR A 26 -6.54 2.06 -3.23
C THR A 26 -5.48 2.72 -2.35
N THR A 27 -5.70 3.97 -1.93
CA THR A 27 -4.81 4.69 -1.01
C THR A 27 -4.73 4.04 0.37
N ILE A 28 -5.87 3.56 0.89
CA ILE A 28 -5.92 2.83 2.18
C ILE A 28 -5.13 1.52 2.05
N ILE A 29 -5.32 0.81 0.95
CA ILE A 29 -4.60 -0.45 0.69
C ILE A 29 -3.11 -0.19 0.51
N TYR A 30 -2.70 0.84 -0.22
CA TYR A 30 -1.30 1.18 -0.36
C TYR A 30 -0.66 1.51 0.99
N ALA A 31 -1.31 2.33 1.83
CA ALA A 31 -0.85 2.62 3.18
C ALA A 31 -0.76 1.34 4.05
N TYR A 32 -1.71 0.43 3.92
CA TYR A 32 -1.67 -0.87 4.59
C TYR A 32 -0.47 -1.72 4.14
N LEU A 33 -0.22 -1.81 2.83
CA LEU A 33 0.91 -2.57 2.27
C LEU A 33 2.27 -2.03 2.74
N LEU A 34 2.40 -0.71 2.88
CA LEU A 34 3.57 -0.07 3.50
C LEU A 34 3.70 -0.47 4.97
N ALA A 35 2.60 -0.40 5.73
CA ALA A 35 2.60 -0.69 7.17
C ALA A 35 2.93 -2.15 7.50
N VAL A 36 2.50 -3.10 6.67
CA VAL A 36 2.77 -4.54 6.87
C VAL A 36 4.04 -5.03 6.15
N GLY A 37 4.79 -4.13 5.51
CA GLY A 37 6.09 -4.45 4.90
C GLY A 37 6.02 -5.19 3.57
N VAL A 38 4.87 -5.18 2.88
CA VAL A 38 4.79 -5.71 1.49
C VAL A 38 5.43 -4.74 0.50
N VAL A 39 5.37 -3.45 0.80
CA VAL A 39 6.09 -2.41 0.05
C VAL A 39 7.01 -1.68 1.01
N ASN A 40 8.24 -1.42 0.57
CA ASN A 40 9.20 -0.62 1.31
C ASN A 40 9.45 0.68 0.55
N ASP A 41 8.69 1.71 0.90
CA ASP A 41 8.93 3.08 0.44
C ASP A 41 9.45 3.96 1.59
N HIS A 42 10.25 3.39 2.50
CA HIS A 42 11.04 4.24 3.37
C HIS A 42 11.89 5.21 2.52
N TRP A 43 12.05 6.45 2.97
CA TRP A 43 12.94 7.38 2.30
C TRP A 43 14.35 6.79 2.20
N VAL A 44 15.09 7.02 1.11
CA VAL A 44 16.43 6.43 0.91
C VAL A 44 17.41 6.81 2.03
N GLY A 45 17.26 8.00 2.61
CA GLY A 45 18.04 8.45 3.78
C GLY A 45 17.49 7.99 5.14
N CYS A 46 16.40 7.23 5.18
CA CYS A 46 15.85 6.67 6.42
C CYS A 46 16.75 5.54 6.91
N TRP A 47 17.09 5.57 8.20
CA TRP A 47 17.90 4.52 8.83
C TRP A 47 17.27 3.11 8.80
N ARG A 48 15.98 3.00 8.42
CA ARG A 48 15.25 1.74 8.22
C ARG A 48 15.09 1.32 6.76
N HIS A 49 15.64 2.05 5.79
CA HIS A 49 15.42 1.76 4.37
C HIS A 49 15.84 0.35 3.95
N GLY A 50 16.89 -0.22 4.56
CA GLY A 50 17.39 -1.57 4.27
C GLY A 50 17.07 -2.64 5.32
N ALA A 51 16.12 -2.36 6.22
CA ALA A 51 15.71 -3.31 7.26
C ALA A 51 14.82 -4.44 6.72
#